data_AF-A0A381XS47-F1
#
_entry.id   AF-A0A381XS47-F1
#
_cell.length_a   1.000
_cell.length_b   1.000
_cell.length_c   1.000
_cell.angle_alpha   90.00
_cell.angle_beta   90.00
_cell.angle_gamma   90.00
#
_symmetry.space_group_name_H-M   'P 1'
#
loop_
_entity.id
_entity.type
_entity.pdbx_description
1 polymer ?
#
loop_
_entity_poly.entity_id
_entity_poly.type
_entity_poly.pdbx_seq_one_letter_code
_entity_poly.pdbx_strand_id
1 'polypeptide(L)'
;MQKTILATLLGLVMASAAQSPIAIVIHGGAGRIDRKTLPPEREKEYHTTLTNSLKAGHAILKKGGSALKAVEAAIVVMEDSPLFNAGKGAVFTSVGRNEMDASIMDGRTLMAGAVGGVTVLKNPILAARAVMEKTPHVLLTNVGAEKFAKDIGLETVKPDYFYTDRRWKQLQEWKAKQKNKKQSSLETIQEYLGTVGCVALDDKGNIAA
;
A
#
# COMPACT_ATOMS: atom_id res chain seq x y z
N MET A 1 -40.96 -49.89 -46.42
CA MET A 1 -40.81 -49.51 -45.00
C MET A 1 -39.36 -49.16 -44.73
N GLN A 2 -39.00 -47.88 -44.74
CA GLN A 2 -37.70 -47.40 -44.25
C GLN A 2 -37.97 -46.10 -43.50
N LYS A 3 -37.88 -46.16 -42.17
CA LYS A 3 -38.02 -44.99 -41.29
C LYS A 3 -36.63 -44.39 -41.12
N THR A 4 -36.40 -43.24 -41.72
CA THR A 4 -35.20 -42.43 -41.49
C THR A 4 -35.40 -41.66 -40.18
N ILE A 5 -34.71 -42.08 -39.11
CA ILE A 5 -34.65 -41.34 -37.85
C ILE A 5 -33.53 -40.31 -37.99
N LEU A 6 -33.90 -39.04 -38.14
CA LEU A 6 -32.96 -37.92 -38.14
C LEU A 6 -32.75 -37.50 -36.68
N ALA A 7 -31.68 -37.97 -36.06
CA ALA A 7 -31.27 -37.54 -34.72
C ALA A 7 -30.57 -36.18 -34.84
N THR A 8 -31.23 -35.11 -34.37
CA THR A 8 -30.64 -33.77 -34.29
C THR A 8 -29.77 -33.71 -33.04
N LEU A 9 -28.45 -33.76 -33.23
CA LEU A 9 -27.46 -33.59 -32.17
C LEU A 9 -27.34 -32.07 -31.88
N LEU A 10 -28.02 -31.60 -30.83
CA LEU A 10 -27.90 -30.22 -30.37
C LEU A 10 -26.57 -30.08 -29.59
N GLY A 11 -25.50 -29.71 -30.28
CA GLY A 11 -24.20 -29.43 -29.67
C GLY A 11 -24.27 -28.17 -28.81
N LEU A 12 -24.28 -28.35 -27.48
CA LEU A 12 -24.16 -27.25 -26.54
C LEU A 12 -22.71 -26.73 -26.58
N VAL A 13 -22.47 -25.65 -27.32
CA VAL A 13 -21.21 -24.90 -27.23
C VAL A 13 -21.23 -24.16 -25.90
N MET A 14 -20.60 -24.74 -24.88
CA MET A 14 -20.23 -24.01 -23.67
C MET A 14 -19.21 -22.95 -24.08
N ALA A 15 -19.68 -21.73 -24.36
CA ALA A 15 -18.80 -20.58 -24.49
C ALA A 15 -18.09 -20.40 -23.14
N SER A 16 -16.81 -20.75 -23.09
CA SER A 16 -15.94 -20.36 -21.99
C SER A 16 -15.96 -18.85 -21.93
N ALA A 17 -16.67 -18.27 -20.95
CA ALA A 17 -16.60 -16.84 -20.70
C ALA A 17 -15.12 -16.48 -20.53
N ALA A 18 -14.61 -15.61 -21.38
CA ALA A 18 -13.25 -15.11 -21.24
C ALA A 18 -13.15 -14.47 -19.85
N GLN A 19 -12.28 -15.01 -18.99
CA GLN A 19 -12.10 -14.48 -17.64
C GLN A 19 -11.68 -13.01 -17.77
N SER A 20 -12.44 -12.11 -17.17
CA SER A 20 -12.11 -10.68 -17.18
C SER A 20 -10.69 -10.47 -16.64
N PRO A 21 -9.87 -9.63 -17.29
CA PRO A 21 -8.48 -9.48 -16.90
C PRO A 21 -8.39 -8.86 -15.51
N ILE A 22 -7.71 -9.55 -14.59
CA ILE A 22 -7.27 -8.96 -13.31
C ILE A 22 -5.93 -8.24 -13.52
N ALA A 23 -5.71 -7.16 -12.78
CA ALA A 23 -4.43 -6.44 -12.80
C ALA A 23 -4.08 -5.88 -11.43
N ILE A 24 -2.79 -5.76 -11.15
CA ILE A 24 -2.27 -5.12 -9.94
C ILE A 24 -0.95 -4.45 -10.26
N VAL A 25 -0.79 -3.21 -9.78
CA VAL A 25 0.41 -2.41 -9.91
C VAL A 25 0.76 -1.86 -8.53
N ILE A 26 2.04 -1.93 -8.15
CA ILE A 26 2.55 -1.40 -6.90
C ILE A 26 3.72 -0.43 -7.15
N HIS A 27 3.97 0.49 -6.23
CA HIS A 27 5.23 1.23 -6.15
C HIS A 27 5.79 1.24 -4.74
N GLY A 28 7.13 1.21 -4.63
CA GLY A 28 7.88 1.37 -3.37
C GLY A 28 8.52 2.76 -3.21
N GLY A 29 8.13 3.72 -4.06
CA GLY A 29 8.51 5.12 -3.97
C GLY A 29 9.24 5.63 -5.20
N ALA A 30 9.29 6.95 -5.34
CA ALA A 30 9.99 7.62 -6.44
C ALA A 30 11.22 8.37 -5.91
N GLY A 31 12.23 8.55 -6.76
CA GLY A 31 13.44 9.27 -6.39
C GLY A 31 14.69 8.69 -7.02
N ARG A 32 15.82 9.32 -6.73
CA ARG A 32 17.11 8.92 -7.27
C ARG A 32 17.73 7.85 -6.37
N ILE A 33 17.61 6.58 -6.77
CA ILE A 33 18.45 5.52 -6.25
C ILE A 33 19.70 5.45 -7.14
N ASP A 34 20.85 5.84 -6.61
CA ASP A 34 22.10 5.64 -7.32
C ASP A 34 22.50 4.16 -7.24
N ARG A 35 22.32 3.43 -8.35
CA ARG A 35 22.69 2.02 -8.46
C ARG A 35 24.16 1.75 -8.13
N LYS A 36 25.04 2.74 -8.29
CA LYS A 36 26.47 2.59 -7.95
C LYS A 36 26.70 2.52 -6.44
N THR A 37 25.81 3.10 -5.65
CA THR A 37 25.91 3.15 -4.18
C THR A 37 24.92 2.22 -3.50
N LEU A 38 24.01 1.58 -4.25
CA LEU A 38 23.09 0.58 -3.73
C LEU A 38 23.82 -0.77 -3.61
N PRO A 39 23.98 -1.29 -2.39
CA PRO A 39 24.57 -2.62 -2.19
C PRO A 39 23.69 -3.72 -2.84
N PRO A 40 24.27 -4.73 -3.51
CA PRO A 40 23.49 -5.76 -4.22
C PRO A 40 22.53 -6.58 -3.34
N GLU A 41 22.87 -6.81 -2.06
CA GLU A 41 21.98 -7.47 -1.11
C GLU A 41 20.73 -6.62 -0.87
N ARG A 42 20.91 -5.29 -0.79
CA ARG A 42 19.82 -4.36 -0.53
C ARG A 42 18.91 -4.25 -1.74
N GLU A 43 19.47 -4.21 -2.94
CA GLU A 43 18.69 -4.31 -4.18
C GLU A 43 17.85 -5.59 -4.20
N LYS A 44 18.46 -6.73 -3.86
CA LYS A 44 17.75 -8.01 -3.75
C LYS A 44 16.64 -7.99 -2.69
N GLU A 45 16.85 -7.37 -1.53
CA GLU A 45 15.83 -7.20 -0.49
C GLU A 45 14.64 -6.35 -0.99
N TYR A 46 14.92 -5.26 -1.72
CA TYR A 46 13.88 -4.43 -2.35
C TYR A 46 13.04 -5.26 -3.34
N HIS A 47 13.69 -5.96 -4.27
CA HIS A 47 13.00 -6.80 -5.24
C HIS A 47 12.21 -7.94 -4.59
N THR A 48 12.77 -8.56 -3.54
CA THR A 48 12.08 -9.62 -2.78
C THR A 48 10.82 -9.08 -2.11
N THR A 49 10.92 -7.92 -1.46
CA THR A 49 9.75 -7.35 -0.76
C THR A 49 8.69 -6.86 -1.72
N LEU A 50 9.06 -6.20 -2.84
CA LEU A 50 8.13 -5.82 -3.90
C LEU A 50 7.45 -7.06 -4.52
N THR A 51 8.21 -8.12 -4.74
CA THR A 51 7.66 -9.39 -5.24
C THR A 51 6.64 -9.98 -4.26
N ASN A 52 6.93 -9.94 -2.95
CA ASN A 52 6.03 -10.44 -1.92
C ASN A 52 4.76 -9.59 -1.82
N SER A 53 4.87 -8.26 -1.90
CA SER A 53 3.74 -7.32 -1.91
C SER A 53 2.83 -7.59 -3.12
N LEU A 54 3.42 -7.69 -4.31
CA LEU A 54 2.69 -7.99 -5.55
C LEU A 54 2.00 -9.35 -5.46
N LYS A 55 2.68 -10.39 -4.95
CA LYS A 55 2.11 -11.73 -4.77
C LYS A 55 0.97 -11.73 -3.76
N ALA A 56 1.05 -10.98 -2.66
CA ALA A 56 0.01 -10.91 -1.65
C ALA A 56 -1.30 -10.37 -2.24
N GLY A 57 -1.25 -9.24 -2.95
CA GLY A 57 -2.43 -8.68 -3.61
C GLY A 57 -2.91 -9.55 -4.78
N HIS A 58 -2.01 -10.02 -5.63
CA HIS A 58 -2.37 -10.87 -6.78
C HIS A 58 -3.01 -12.21 -6.36
N ALA A 59 -2.59 -12.80 -5.25
CA ALA A 59 -3.19 -14.04 -4.72
C ALA A 59 -4.65 -13.85 -4.32
N ILE A 60 -5.05 -12.65 -3.87
CA ILE A 60 -6.44 -12.30 -3.56
C ILE A 60 -7.25 -12.20 -4.86
N LEU A 61 -6.74 -11.47 -5.85
CA LEU A 61 -7.41 -11.32 -7.15
C LEU A 61 -7.60 -12.68 -7.84
N LYS A 62 -6.57 -13.54 -7.84
CA LYS A 62 -6.63 -14.88 -8.44
C LYS A 62 -7.69 -15.79 -7.81
N LYS A 63 -8.09 -15.51 -6.56
CA LYS A 63 -9.13 -16.24 -5.84
C LYS A 63 -10.53 -15.60 -5.96
N GLY A 64 -10.69 -14.62 -6.86
CA GLY A 64 -11.96 -13.87 -7.02
C GLY A 64 -12.22 -12.85 -5.89
N GLY A 65 -11.17 -12.44 -5.17
CA GLY A 65 -11.25 -11.39 -4.17
C GLY A 65 -11.32 -10.00 -4.80
N SER A 66 -11.91 -9.04 -4.07
CA SER A 66 -12.08 -7.65 -4.52
C SER A 66 -10.75 -6.90 -4.67
N ALA A 67 -10.71 -5.91 -5.58
CA ALA A 67 -9.58 -5.00 -5.75
C ALA A 67 -9.15 -4.33 -4.44
N LEU A 68 -10.13 -3.91 -3.63
CA LEU A 68 -9.91 -3.26 -2.34
C LEU A 68 -9.11 -4.12 -1.35
N LYS A 69 -9.40 -5.43 -1.26
CA LYS A 69 -8.63 -6.38 -0.45
C LYS A 69 -7.23 -6.63 -1.01
N ALA A 70 -7.08 -6.62 -2.34
CA ALA A 70 -5.79 -6.80 -2.99
C ALA A 70 -4.84 -5.63 -2.71
N VAL A 71 -5.35 -4.38 -2.80
CA VAL A 71 -4.62 -3.15 -2.45
C VAL A 71 -4.15 -3.19 -1.00
N GLU A 72 -5.08 -3.41 -0.07
CA GLU A 72 -4.77 -3.49 1.37
C GLU A 72 -3.65 -4.50 1.65
N ALA A 73 -3.77 -5.74 1.14
CA ALA A 73 -2.77 -6.78 1.37
C ALA A 73 -1.40 -6.45 0.77
N ALA A 74 -1.35 -5.80 -0.40
CA ALA A 74 -0.09 -5.38 -1.01
C ALA A 74 0.59 -4.27 -0.19
N ILE A 75 -0.19 -3.30 0.32
CA ILE A 75 0.33 -2.19 1.12
C ILE A 75 0.83 -2.67 2.48
N VAL A 76 0.10 -3.55 3.17
CA VAL A 76 0.52 -4.10 4.48
C VAL A 76 1.92 -4.72 4.40
N VAL A 77 2.23 -5.47 3.34
CA VAL A 77 3.58 -6.05 3.14
C VAL A 77 4.66 -4.96 3.07
N MET A 78 4.36 -3.82 2.45
CA MET A 78 5.32 -2.72 2.34
C MET A 78 5.40 -1.88 3.61
N GLU A 79 4.30 -1.69 4.35
CA GLU A 79 4.27 -1.03 5.67
C GLU A 79 5.03 -1.83 6.73
N ASP A 80 4.96 -3.17 6.71
CA ASP A 80 5.69 -4.03 7.64
C ASP A 80 7.21 -4.06 7.35
N SER A 81 7.63 -3.56 6.19
CA SER A 81 9.03 -3.57 5.76
C SER A 81 9.75 -2.28 6.18
N PRO A 82 10.96 -2.38 6.79
CA PRO A 82 11.77 -1.20 7.11
C PRO A 82 12.36 -0.53 5.85
N LEU A 83 12.22 -1.14 4.67
CA LEU A 83 12.82 -0.69 3.42
C LEU A 83 12.09 0.48 2.78
N PHE A 84 10.78 0.60 3.01
CA PHE A 84 9.94 1.63 2.40
C PHE A 84 9.57 2.71 3.41
N ASN A 85 9.25 3.90 2.91
CA ASN A 85 8.79 5.00 3.76
C ASN A 85 7.27 4.89 3.96
N ALA A 86 6.88 3.90 4.75
CA ALA A 86 5.53 3.65 5.23
C ALA A 86 5.64 2.67 6.39
N GLY A 87 4.74 2.74 7.37
CA GLY A 87 4.79 1.87 8.54
C GLY A 87 6.19 1.84 9.17
N LYS A 88 6.73 0.63 9.36
CA LYS A 88 8.01 0.33 10.03
C LYS A 88 9.21 1.14 9.52
N GLY A 89 9.22 1.53 8.25
CA GLY A 89 10.33 2.27 7.64
C GLY A 89 10.08 3.76 7.41
N ALA A 90 9.03 4.32 8.04
CA ALA A 90 8.65 5.72 7.95
C ALA A 90 9.82 6.66 8.26
N VAL A 91 9.86 7.79 7.56
CA VAL A 91 10.79 8.88 7.86
C VAL A 91 10.43 9.56 9.17
N PHE A 92 11.41 10.25 9.75
CA PHE A 92 11.19 11.07 10.92
C PHE A 92 10.79 12.49 10.51
N THR A 93 9.88 13.07 11.29
CA THR A 93 9.59 14.49 11.31
C THR A 93 10.81 15.30 11.80
N SER A 94 10.75 16.63 11.65
CA SER A 94 11.80 17.54 12.12
C SER A 94 12.10 17.42 13.62
N VAL A 95 11.10 17.05 14.43
CA VAL A 95 11.24 16.83 15.89
C VAL A 95 11.68 15.42 16.25
N GLY A 96 11.89 14.52 15.28
CA GLY A 96 12.46 13.20 15.51
C GLY A 96 11.45 12.13 15.92
N ARG A 97 10.19 12.25 15.51
CA ARG A 97 9.16 11.19 15.63
C ARG A 97 8.62 10.77 14.27
N ASN A 98 8.09 9.56 14.15
CA ASN A 98 7.39 9.09 12.96
C ASN A 98 5.92 9.52 13.02
N GLU A 99 5.43 10.13 11.94
CA GLU A 99 4.03 10.45 11.71
C GLU A 99 3.68 9.89 10.33
N MET A 100 2.58 9.17 10.22
CA MET A 100 2.20 8.45 9.01
C MET A 100 0.79 8.83 8.57
N ASP A 101 0.60 8.76 7.27
CA ASP A 101 -0.66 8.98 6.60
C ASP A 101 -0.96 7.78 5.70
N ALA A 102 -2.24 7.45 5.53
CA ALA A 102 -2.69 6.47 4.55
C ALA A 102 -4.11 6.77 4.10
N SER A 103 -4.42 6.38 2.88
CA SER A 103 -5.76 6.47 2.30
C SER A 103 -6.05 5.25 1.44
N ILE A 104 -7.33 4.91 1.30
CA ILE A 104 -7.82 3.86 0.42
C ILE A 104 -9.16 4.28 -0.18
N MET A 105 -9.44 3.87 -1.42
CA MET A 105 -10.68 4.18 -2.13
C MET A 105 -11.22 2.99 -2.93
N ASP A 106 -12.51 2.73 -2.82
CA ASP A 106 -13.24 1.77 -3.67
C ASP A 106 -13.86 2.50 -4.88
N GLY A 107 -13.33 2.24 -6.07
CA GLY A 107 -13.81 2.87 -7.32
C GLY A 107 -15.23 2.46 -7.72
N ARG A 108 -15.76 1.35 -7.18
CA ARG A 108 -17.14 0.92 -7.46
C ARG A 108 -18.17 1.78 -6.71
N THR A 109 -17.87 2.13 -5.46
CA THR A 109 -18.80 2.81 -4.55
C THR A 109 -18.46 4.27 -4.32
N LEU A 110 -17.25 4.70 -4.72
CA LEU A 110 -16.65 5.99 -4.40
C LEU A 110 -16.43 6.21 -2.90
N MET A 111 -16.63 5.18 -2.08
CA MET A 111 -16.27 5.24 -0.66
C MET A 111 -14.76 5.34 -0.53
N ALA A 112 -14.33 6.17 0.42
CA ALA A 112 -12.93 6.39 0.73
C ALA A 112 -12.74 6.49 2.24
N GLY A 113 -11.54 6.15 2.69
CA GLY A 113 -11.13 6.32 4.08
C GLY A 113 -9.67 6.68 4.16
N ALA A 114 -9.32 7.47 5.17
CA ALA A 114 -7.99 7.98 5.37
C ALA A 114 -7.69 8.24 6.84
N VAL A 115 -6.42 8.10 7.17
CA VAL A 115 -5.84 8.54 8.45
C VAL A 115 -4.65 9.45 8.18
N GLY A 116 -4.42 10.43 9.05
CA GLY A 116 -3.25 11.30 8.95
C GLY A 116 -2.63 11.66 10.29
N GLY A 117 -1.32 11.83 10.33
CA GLY A 117 -0.56 12.16 11.54
C GLY A 117 -0.61 11.07 12.61
N VAL A 118 -0.81 9.81 12.23
CA VAL A 118 -0.85 8.69 13.19
C VAL A 118 0.57 8.22 13.53
N THR A 119 0.77 7.83 14.77
CA THR A 119 2.10 7.60 15.37
C THR A 119 2.26 6.23 16.03
N VAL A 120 1.14 5.50 16.23
CA VAL A 120 1.15 4.18 16.92
C VAL A 120 0.46 3.07 16.13
N LEU A 121 -0.13 3.36 14.97
CA LEU A 121 -0.82 2.35 14.17
C LEU A 121 0.20 1.58 13.34
N LYS A 122 0.34 0.27 13.58
CA LYS A 122 1.33 -0.56 12.88
C LYS A 122 1.17 -0.49 11.36
N ASN A 123 -0.08 -0.57 10.92
CA ASN A 123 -0.47 -0.54 9.51
C ASN A 123 -1.54 0.56 9.29
N PRO A 124 -1.13 1.80 8.98
CA PRO A 124 -2.05 2.90 8.70
C PRO A 124 -3.10 2.59 7.63
N ILE A 125 -2.80 1.77 6.61
CA ILE A 125 -3.77 1.38 5.59
C ILE A 125 -5.00 0.63 6.15
N LEU A 126 -4.82 -0.21 7.18
CA LEU A 126 -5.92 -0.93 7.82
C LEU A 126 -6.84 0.05 8.56
N ALA A 127 -6.27 1.10 9.15
CA ALA A 127 -7.03 2.15 9.80
C ALA A 127 -7.77 3.02 8.78
N ALA A 128 -7.15 3.36 7.66
CA ALA A 128 -7.80 4.05 6.54
C ALA A 128 -9.00 3.25 6.01
N ARG A 129 -8.84 1.94 5.81
CA ARG A 129 -9.97 1.06 5.43
C ARG A 129 -11.06 1.02 6.50
N ALA A 130 -10.69 0.94 7.77
CA ALA A 130 -11.66 0.92 8.84
C ALA A 130 -12.44 2.25 8.95
N VAL A 131 -11.82 3.40 8.70
CA VAL A 131 -12.50 4.69 8.62
C VAL A 131 -13.59 4.63 7.54
N MET A 132 -13.25 4.13 6.35
CA MET A 132 -14.19 3.96 5.24
C MET A 132 -15.37 3.05 5.60
N GLU A 133 -15.11 1.89 6.22
CA GLU A 133 -16.12 0.85 6.40
C GLU A 133 -16.93 0.98 7.70
N LYS A 134 -16.40 1.65 8.72
CA LYS A 134 -16.98 1.65 10.08
C LYS A 134 -17.35 3.03 10.61
N THR A 135 -17.22 4.08 9.81
CA THR A 135 -17.58 5.45 10.20
C THR A 135 -18.34 6.14 9.07
N PRO A 136 -19.11 7.21 9.36
CA PRO A 136 -19.70 8.05 8.33
C PRO A 136 -18.70 9.09 7.75
N HIS A 137 -17.41 8.98 8.08
CA HIS A 137 -16.38 9.96 7.75
C HIS A 137 -15.37 9.41 6.74
N VAL A 138 -14.71 10.30 6.00
CA VAL A 138 -13.64 9.94 5.06
C VAL A 138 -12.26 10.05 5.71
N LEU A 139 -12.05 10.98 6.63
CA LEU A 139 -10.73 11.26 7.20
C LEU A 139 -10.81 11.43 8.71
N LEU A 140 -9.96 10.69 9.42
CA LEU A 140 -9.64 10.94 10.83
C LEU A 140 -8.17 11.29 10.99
N THR A 141 -7.79 12.10 11.96
CA THR A 141 -6.39 12.51 12.14
C THR A 141 -5.91 12.38 13.59
N ASN A 142 -4.60 12.25 13.75
CA ASN A 142 -3.87 12.24 15.01
C ASN A 142 -4.51 11.28 16.04
N VAL A 143 -4.61 11.73 17.29
CA VAL A 143 -5.15 10.99 18.43
C VAL A 143 -6.59 10.50 18.22
N GLY A 144 -7.38 11.19 17.39
CA GLY A 144 -8.75 10.79 17.08
C GLY A 144 -8.79 9.51 16.23
N ALA A 145 -7.93 9.44 15.21
CA ALA A 145 -7.76 8.24 14.39
C ALA A 145 -7.21 7.07 15.20
N GLU A 146 -6.21 7.32 16.04
CA GLU A 146 -5.59 6.30 16.89
C GLU A 146 -6.57 5.72 17.92
N LYS A 147 -7.37 6.59 18.56
CA LYS A 147 -8.41 6.16 19.48
C LYS A 147 -9.44 5.29 18.78
N PHE A 148 -9.95 5.75 17.63
CA PHE A 148 -10.89 4.97 16.83
C PHE A 148 -10.33 3.59 16.47
N ALA A 149 -9.10 3.54 15.94
CA ALA A 149 -8.43 2.30 15.55
C ALA A 149 -8.28 1.34 16.75
N LYS A 150 -7.92 1.86 17.92
CA LYS A 150 -7.82 1.08 19.16
C LYS A 150 -9.17 0.54 19.61
N ASP A 151 -10.22 1.36 19.59
CA ASP A 151 -11.56 0.98 20.03
C ASP A 151 -12.15 -0.17 19.19
N ILE A 152 -11.76 -0.28 17.90
CA ILE A 152 -12.16 -1.38 17.02
C ILE A 152 -11.17 -2.56 17.00
N GLY A 153 -10.13 -2.52 17.82
CA GLY A 153 -9.17 -3.61 17.99
C GLY A 153 -8.06 -3.71 16.94
N LEU A 154 -7.71 -2.64 16.23
CA LEU A 154 -6.52 -2.64 15.35
C LEU A 154 -5.23 -2.67 16.17
N GLU A 155 -4.19 -3.31 15.63
CA GLU A 155 -2.89 -3.44 16.28
C GLU A 155 -2.20 -2.07 16.41
N THR A 156 -1.90 -1.69 17.66
CA THR A 156 -1.07 -0.53 17.98
C THR A 156 0.30 -0.99 18.46
N VAL A 157 1.35 -0.30 18.04
CA VAL A 157 2.74 -0.54 18.41
C VAL A 157 3.32 0.68 19.11
N LYS A 158 4.40 0.46 19.86
CA LYS A 158 5.19 1.57 20.41
C LYS A 158 5.94 2.30 19.29
N PRO A 159 6.26 3.59 19.45
CA PRO A 159 6.97 4.37 18.42
C PRO A 159 8.32 3.79 17.99
N ASP A 160 9.00 3.03 18.85
CA ASP A 160 10.27 2.35 18.55
C ASP A 160 10.15 1.28 17.45
N TYR A 161 8.95 0.76 17.18
CA TYR A 161 8.70 -0.13 16.06
C TYR A 161 9.03 0.51 14.71
N PHE A 162 8.73 1.80 14.54
CA PHE A 162 8.95 2.55 13.28
C PHE A 162 10.38 3.06 13.11
N TYR A 163 11.22 2.89 14.14
CA TYR A 163 12.59 3.36 14.11
C TYR A 163 13.44 2.49 13.19
N THR A 164 14.25 3.14 12.35
CA THR A 164 15.38 2.49 11.69
C THR A 164 16.60 3.41 11.71
N ASP A 165 17.79 2.84 11.91
CA ASP A 165 19.04 3.61 11.91
C ASP A 165 19.25 4.38 10.61
N ARG A 166 18.82 3.80 9.49
CA ARG A 166 18.88 4.46 8.19
C ARG A 166 18.08 5.76 8.19
N ARG A 167 16.80 5.71 8.58
CA ARG A 167 15.93 6.89 8.56
C ARG A 167 16.36 7.92 9.60
N TRP A 168 16.90 7.46 10.73
CA TRP A 168 17.44 8.36 11.75
C TRP A 168 18.67 9.11 11.26
N LYS A 169 19.63 8.43 10.63
CA LYS A 169 20.80 9.06 10.00
C LYS A 169 20.39 10.10 8.95
N GLN A 170 19.40 9.77 8.11
CA GLN A 170 18.85 10.72 7.13
C GLN A 170 18.32 12.01 7.80
N LEU A 171 17.60 11.90 8.93
CA LEU A 171 17.18 13.08 9.69
C LEU A 171 18.36 13.88 10.23
N GLN A 172 19.39 13.22 10.77
CA GLN A 172 20.57 13.92 11.31
C GLN A 172 21.35 14.66 10.22
N GLU A 173 21.54 14.03 9.07
CA GLU A 173 22.15 14.64 7.88
C GLU A 173 21.33 15.84 7.39
N TRP A 174 20.00 15.70 7.33
CA TRP A 174 19.11 16.81 7.02
C TRP A 174 19.28 17.97 8.01
N LYS A 175 19.24 17.70 9.32
CA LYS A 175 19.41 18.71 10.38
C LYS A 175 20.76 19.43 10.25
N ALA A 176 21.83 18.70 9.95
CA ALA A 176 23.16 19.28 9.73
C ALA A 176 23.18 20.18 8.47
N LYS A 177 22.58 19.74 7.36
CA LYS A 177 22.45 20.52 6.12
C LYS A 177 21.64 21.82 6.35
N GLN A 178 20.60 21.78 7.18
CA GLN A 178 19.77 22.97 7.47
C GLN A 178 20.49 24.04 8.28
N LYS A 179 21.39 23.66 9.20
CA LYS A 179 22.20 24.64 9.96
C LYS A 179 23.09 25.50 9.06
N ASN A 180 23.42 25.00 7.87
CA ASN A 180 24.37 25.64 6.95
C ASN A 180 23.70 26.31 5.73
N LYS A 181 22.37 26.28 5.58
CA LYS A 181 21.65 26.89 4.45
C LYS A 181 20.81 28.09 4.91
N LYS A 182 20.97 29.25 4.23
CA LYS A 182 20.11 30.45 4.39
C LYS A 182 18.74 30.34 3.69
N GLN A 183 18.47 29.29 2.90
CA GLN A 183 17.16 29.09 2.26
C GLN A 183 16.98 27.63 1.82
N SER A 184 15.79 27.05 2.01
CA SER A 184 15.48 25.67 1.62
C SER A 184 15.31 25.55 0.10
N SER A 185 16.23 24.86 -0.57
CA SER A 185 16.05 24.48 -1.99
C SER A 185 15.32 23.14 -2.11
N LEU A 186 14.35 23.06 -3.03
CA LEU A 186 13.56 21.87 -3.37
C LEU A 186 14.42 20.63 -3.71
N GLU A 187 15.64 20.83 -4.21
CA GLU A 187 16.60 19.75 -4.51
C GLU A 187 16.93 18.87 -3.29
N THR A 188 16.84 19.42 -2.07
CA THR A 188 17.14 18.67 -0.84
C THR A 188 16.05 17.61 -0.55
N ILE A 189 14.85 17.75 -1.13
CA ILE A 189 13.68 16.91 -0.81
C ILE A 189 13.75 15.55 -1.53
N GLN A 190 14.43 15.45 -2.68
CA GLN A 190 14.49 14.22 -3.49
C GLN A 190 15.07 12.99 -2.78
N GLU A 191 15.92 13.19 -1.76
CA GLU A 191 16.49 12.12 -0.94
C GLU A 191 15.44 11.44 -0.01
N TYR A 192 14.25 12.05 0.15
CA TYR A 192 13.23 11.64 1.12
C TYR A 192 11.92 11.14 0.47
N LEU A 193 11.83 11.10 -0.87
CA LEU A 193 10.57 10.88 -1.64
C LEU A 193 10.09 9.42 -1.79
N GLY A 194 10.60 8.50 -0.98
CA GLY A 194 10.02 7.15 -0.95
C GLY A 194 8.60 7.22 -0.38
N THR A 195 7.63 6.54 -0.98
CA THR A 195 6.29 6.26 -0.43
C THR A 195 5.82 4.93 -1.01
N VAL A 196 4.71 4.38 -0.54
CA VAL A 196 4.16 3.12 -1.07
C VAL A 196 2.79 3.37 -1.68
N GLY A 197 2.40 2.55 -2.65
CA GLY A 197 1.10 2.66 -3.29
C GLY A 197 0.77 1.40 -4.09
N CYS A 198 -0.51 1.17 -4.30
CA CYS A 198 -1.03 0.01 -5.03
C CYS A 198 -2.32 0.42 -5.76
N VAL A 199 -2.51 -0.08 -6.97
CA VAL A 199 -3.79 -0.02 -7.70
C VAL A 199 -4.11 -1.42 -8.19
N ALA A 200 -5.38 -1.83 -8.08
CA ALA A 200 -5.82 -3.15 -8.51
C ALA A 200 -7.13 -3.08 -9.32
N LEU A 201 -7.29 -4.05 -10.23
CA LEU A 201 -8.49 -4.34 -11.01
C LEU A 201 -8.91 -5.79 -10.71
N ASP A 202 -10.14 -5.99 -10.24
CA ASP A 202 -10.71 -7.33 -9.99
C ASP A 202 -11.47 -7.91 -11.18
N ASP A 203 -11.86 -9.18 -11.05
CA ASP A 203 -12.55 -9.97 -12.09
C ASP A 203 -13.97 -9.48 -12.40
N LYS A 204 -14.49 -8.51 -11.63
CA LYS A 204 -15.77 -7.85 -11.84
C LYS A 204 -15.60 -6.48 -12.50
N GLY A 205 -14.36 -6.07 -12.80
CA GLY A 205 -14.05 -4.77 -13.37
C GLY A 205 -14.00 -3.63 -12.36
N ASN A 206 -13.98 -3.91 -11.05
CA ASN A 206 -13.85 -2.86 -10.04
C ASN A 206 -12.38 -2.48 -9.85
N ILE A 207 -12.13 -1.19 -9.64
CA ILE A 207 -10.81 -0.63 -9.38
C ILE A 207 -10.74 -0.16 -7.92
N ALA A 208 -9.60 -0.33 -7.28
CA ALA A 208 -9.29 0.27 -5.99
C ALA A 208 -7.85 0.80 -5.96
N ALA A 209 -7.60 1.77 -5.09
CA ALA A 209 -6.29 2.36 -4.83
C ALA A 209 -6.11 2.66 -3.35
#